data_AF-A0A4Q5TG73-F1
#
_entry.id   AF-A0A4Q5TG73-F1
#
_cell.length_a   1.000
_cell.length_b   1.000
_cell.length_c   1.000
_cell.angle_alpha   90.00
_cell.angle_beta   90.00
_cell.angle_gamma   90.00
#
_symmetry.space_group_name_H-M   'P 1'
#
loop_
_entity.id
_entity.type
_entity.pdbx_description
1 polymer ?
#
loop_
_entity_poly.entity_id
_entity_poly.type
_entity_poly.pdbx_seq_one_letter_code
_entity_poly.pdbx_strand_id
1 'polypeptide(L)'
;MMPTENRIEIPLSRKKMFSMGIGSLLFIACGTWFIVNPPLSEDGISSYPAFFYTLGAVSMLFFSIAIIGFYRKMFDKKPGLVVDSTGITDNSSLLSVGHIPWEEVKKIAGNKVSGQDFLLIEVEDPVKYIDLQKSTLKRKIAALNHKNYGSPIYIPASTLEWSFDKVRFTLLEHFRQYQSRQL
;
A
#
# COMPACT_ATOMS: atom_id res chain seq x y z
N MET A 1 22.49 -25.43 5.94
CA MET A 1 22.45 -23.95 5.83
C MET A 1 22.61 -23.66 4.35
N MET A 2 21.53 -23.32 3.64
CA MET A 2 21.62 -23.04 2.19
C MET A 2 22.23 -21.65 1.98
N PRO A 3 23.09 -21.43 0.97
CA PRO A 3 23.76 -20.15 0.78
C PRO A 3 22.74 -19.05 0.45
N THR A 4 22.87 -17.91 1.12
CA THR A 4 22.12 -16.66 0.94
C THR A 4 22.53 -15.92 -0.33
N GLU A 5 22.60 -16.59 -1.48
CA GLU A 5 23.33 -16.00 -2.62
C GLU A 5 22.58 -14.92 -3.41
N ASN A 6 21.30 -14.61 -3.13
CA ASN A 6 20.61 -13.44 -3.71
C ASN A 6 19.41 -12.99 -2.87
N ARG A 7 19.62 -12.70 -1.58
CA ARG A 7 18.59 -12.02 -0.78
C ARG A 7 18.69 -10.51 -1.01
N ILE A 8 17.65 -9.93 -1.59
CA ILE A 8 17.50 -8.50 -1.80
C ILE A 8 16.51 -7.96 -0.79
N GLU A 9 16.93 -6.96 -0.03
CA GLU A 9 16.08 -6.19 0.84
C GLU A 9 15.87 -4.79 0.26
N ILE A 10 14.61 -4.44 0.01
CA ILE A 10 14.21 -3.12 -0.46
C ILE A 10 13.64 -2.36 0.73
N PRO A 11 14.32 -1.30 1.22
CA PRO A 11 13.84 -0.53 2.35
C PRO A 11 12.55 0.24 2.04
N LEU A 12 11.88 0.66 3.11
CA LEU A 12 10.80 1.64 3.03
C LEU A 12 11.37 3.03 2.77
N SER A 13 10.73 3.81 1.91
CA SER A 13 11.15 5.19 1.66
C SER A 13 10.68 6.12 2.78
N ARG A 14 11.55 6.36 3.76
CA ARG A 14 11.27 7.31 4.86
C ARG A 14 10.95 8.72 4.34
N LYS A 15 11.60 9.15 3.26
CA LYS A 15 11.36 10.45 2.62
C LYS A 15 9.95 10.55 2.04
N LYS A 16 9.48 9.53 1.30
CA LYS A 16 8.11 9.51 0.76
C LYS A 16 7.06 9.40 1.87
N MET A 17 7.32 8.61 2.92
CA MET A 17 6.41 8.54 4.08
C MET A 17 6.33 9.87 4.83
N PHE A 18 7.46 10.55 5.00
CA PHE A 18 7.49 11.86 5.63
C PHE A 18 6.73 12.92 4.81
N SER A 19 6.88 12.93 3.49
CA SER A 19 6.12 13.86 2.64
C SER A 19 4.61 13.58 2.68
N MET A 20 4.19 12.31 2.70
CA MET A 20 2.78 11.94 2.90
C MET A 20 2.26 12.37 4.29
N GLY A 21 3.10 12.31 5.31
CA GLY A 21 2.81 12.82 6.66
C GLY A 21 2.57 14.33 6.66
N ILE A 22 3.42 15.11 6.00
CA ILE A 22 3.24 16.57 5.84
C ILE A 22 1.92 16.85 5.09
N GLY A 23 1.65 16.15 3.99
CA GLY A 23 0.39 16.30 3.26
C GLY A 23 -0.82 16.06 4.15
N SER A 24 -0.77 15.01 4.99
CA SER A 24 -1.83 14.70 5.95
C SER A 24 -2.04 15.81 6.98
N LEU A 25 -0.97 16.42 7.49
CA LEU A 25 -1.05 17.57 8.41
C LEU A 25 -1.72 18.78 7.75
N LEU A 26 -1.40 19.06 6.49
CA LEU A 26 -2.04 20.14 5.73
C LEU A 26 -3.54 19.91 5.58
N PHE A 27 -3.97 18.69 5.25
CA PHE A 27 -5.40 18.38 5.14
C PHE A 27 -6.15 18.47 6.48
N ILE A 28 -5.50 18.11 7.59
CA ILE A 28 -6.06 18.30 8.94
C ILE A 28 -6.21 19.80 9.24
N ALA A 29 -5.19 20.62 8.91
CA ALA A 29 -5.26 22.07 9.10
C ALA A 29 -6.37 22.71 8.24
N CYS A 30 -6.49 22.33 6.96
CA CYS A 30 -7.58 22.80 6.10
C CYS A 30 -8.95 22.34 6.61
N GLY A 31 -9.08 21.09 7.05
CA GLY A 31 -10.33 20.58 7.63
C GLY A 31 -10.73 21.33 8.90
N THR A 32 -9.75 21.63 9.75
CA THR A 32 -9.95 22.47 10.95
C THR A 32 -10.38 23.88 10.56
N TRP A 33 -9.76 24.47 9.54
CA TRP A 33 -10.15 25.78 9.04
C TRP A 33 -11.61 25.79 8.54
N PHE A 34 -12.04 24.80 7.75
CA PHE A 34 -13.43 24.72 7.31
C PHE A 34 -14.44 24.60 8.45
N ILE A 35 -14.06 24.02 9.58
CA ILE A 35 -14.93 23.94 10.77
C ILE A 35 -14.92 25.26 11.55
N VAL A 36 -13.76 25.89 11.75
CA VAL A 36 -13.65 27.11 12.57
C VAL A 36 -14.12 28.36 11.82
N ASN A 37 -13.85 28.44 10.51
CA ASN A 37 -14.25 29.55 9.65
C ASN A 37 -14.85 28.99 8.35
N PRO A 38 -16.08 28.42 8.39
CA PRO A 38 -16.74 27.97 7.18
C PRO A 38 -16.94 29.17 6.25
N PRO A 39 -16.66 29.04 4.94
CA PRO A 39 -16.95 30.09 3.98
C PRO A 39 -18.47 30.20 3.84
N LEU A 40 -19.04 31.15 4.58
CA LEU A 40 -20.44 31.52 4.50
C LEU A 40 -20.59 32.58 3.40
N SER A 41 -21.53 32.41 2.47
CA SER A 41 -21.86 33.49 1.52
C SER A 41 -22.52 34.66 2.25
N GLU A 42 -22.07 35.88 1.95
CA GLU A 42 -22.59 37.13 2.55
C GLU A 42 -24.07 37.37 2.19
N ASP A 43 -24.53 36.80 1.07
CA ASP A 43 -25.85 37.06 0.50
C ASP A 43 -26.97 36.19 1.13
N GLY A 44 -26.66 35.32 2.09
CA GLY A 44 -27.63 34.52 2.85
C GLY A 44 -28.36 33.40 2.09
N ILE A 45 -28.29 33.35 0.76
CA ILE A 45 -29.10 32.46 -0.10
C ILE A 45 -28.35 31.17 -0.51
N SER A 46 -27.01 31.16 -0.49
CA SER A 46 -26.18 30.07 -1.06
C SER A 46 -25.15 29.48 -0.07
N SER A 47 -25.38 29.67 1.23
CA SER A 47 -24.47 29.17 2.26
C SER A 47 -24.71 27.67 2.41
N TYR A 48 -23.68 26.84 2.15
CA TYR A 48 -23.70 25.39 2.45
C TYR A 48 -22.84 25.10 3.69
N PRO A 49 -23.12 25.66 4.88
CA PRO A 49 -22.29 25.46 6.06
C PRO A 49 -22.17 23.97 6.40
N ALA A 50 -23.26 23.21 6.24
CA ALA A 50 -23.26 21.76 6.44
C ALA A 50 -22.26 21.03 5.53
N PHE A 51 -22.07 21.49 4.29
CA PHE A 51 -21.09 20.91 3.37
C PHE A 51 -19.66 21.12 3.89
N PHE A 52 -19.30 22.33 4.31
CA PHE A 52 -17.95 22.60 4.81
C PHE A 52 -17.66 21.93 6.15
N TYR A 53 -18.64 21.88 7.07
CA TYR A 53 -18.51 21.14 8.32
C TYR A 53 -18.32 19.64 8.08
N THR A 54 -19.12 19.04 7.19
CA THR A 54 -19.00 17.60 6.88
C THR A 54 -17.68 17.29 6.18
N LEU A 55 -17.28 18.12 5.21
CA LEU A 55 -16.00 17.97 4.51
C LEU A 55 -14.81 18.11 5.48
N GLY A 56 -14.84 19.11 6.36
CA GLY A 56 -13.82 19.31 7.38
C GLY A 56 -13.72 18.13 8.35
N ALA A 57 -14.86 17.65 8.87
CA ALA A 57 -14.91 16.52 9.79
C ALA A 57 -14.40 15.22 9.15
N VAL A 58 -14.83 14.92 7.90
CA VAL A 58 -14.37 13.74 7.15
C VAL A 58 -12.87 13.83 6.86
N SER A 59 -12.38 15.00 6.44
CA SER A 59 -10.95 15.24 6.21
C SER A 59 -10.14 14.98 7.48
N MET A 60 -10.53 15.61 8.60
CA MET A 60 -9.83 15.43 9.87
C MET A 60 -9.81 13.97 10.33
N LEU A 61 -10.96 13.28 10.27
CA LEU A 61 -11.04 11.87 10.67
C LEU A 61 -10.13 10.99 9.81
N PHE A 62 -10.22 11.13 8.49
CA PHE A 62 -9.46 10.32 7.54
C PHE A 62 -7.95 10.55 7.67
N PHE A 63 -7.50 11.81 7.63
CA PHE A 63 -6.08 12.14 7.65
C PHE A 63 -5.43 11.96 9.04
N SER A 64 -6.21 12.01 10.13
CA SER A 64 -5.72 11.64 11.46
C SER A 64 -5.41 10.14 11.57
N ILE A 65 -6.21 9.28 10.93
CA ILE A 65 -5.91 7.84 10.87
C ILE A 65 -4.68 7.61 9.98
N ALA A 66 -4.59 8.31 8.84
CA ALA A 66 -3.49 8.17 7.91
C ALA A 66 -2.13 8.56 8.53
N ILE A 67 -2.07 9.69 9.24
CA ILE A 67 -0.81 10.16 9.85
C ILE A 67 -0.29 9.20 10.92
N ILE A 68 -1.18 8.60 11.72
CA ILE A 68 -0.80 7.56 12.69
C ILE A 68 -0.19 6.37 11.97
N GLY A 69 -0.78 5.96 10.84
CA GLY A 69 -0.26 4.89 9.98
C GLY A 69 1.14 5.18 9.45
N PHE A 70 1.33 6.36 8.83
CA PHE A 70 2.65 6.77 8.29
C PHE A 70 3.70 6.89 9.39
N TYR A 71 3.36 7.51 10.52
CA TYR A 71 4.28 7.67 11.64
C TYR A 71 4.72 6.31 12.18
N ARG A 72 3.79 5.39 12.48
CA ARG A 72 4.13 4.03 12.93
C ARG A 72 5.03 3.30 11.93
N LYS A 73 4.79 3.50 10.63
CA LYS A 73 5.55 2.84 9.58
C LYS A 73 6.97 3.41 9.41
N MET A 74 7.18 4.70 9.69
CA MET A 74 8.50 5.33 9.64
C MET A 74 9.49 4.78 10.68
N PHE A 75 9.00 4.25 11.80
CA PHE A 75 9.83 3.59 12.83
C PHE A 75 9.94 2.07 12.64
N ASP A 76 9.30 1.51 11.61
CA ASP A 76 9.45 0.10 11.29
C ASP A 76 10.89 -0.15 10.80
N LYS A 77 11.58 -1.09 11.47
CA LYS A 77 12.94 -1.50 11.11
C LYS A 77 12.95 -2.61 10.07
N LYS A 78 11.80 -3.20 9.76
CA LYS A 78 11.69 -4.25 8.76
C LYS A 78 11.92 -3.67 7.37
N PRO A 79 12.61 -4.40 6.47
CA PRO A 79 12.66 -4.04 5.06
C PRO A 79 11.25 -4.02 4.48
N GLY A 80 10.99 -3.09 3.56
CA GLY A 80 9.68 -2.92 2.95
C GLY A 80 9.29 -4.08 2.05
N LEU A 81 10.25 -4.62 1.30
CA LEU A 81 10.10 -5.83 0.50
C LEU A 81 11.37 -6.68 0.64
N VAL A 82 11.21 -7.98 0.83
CA VAL A 82 12.31 -8.94 0.76
C VAL A 82 12.05 -9.87 -0.41
N VAL A 83 13.07 -10.09 -1.22
CA VAL A 83 13.04 -11.03 -2.35
C VAL A 83 14.24 -11.94 -2.19
N ASP A 84 14.03 -13.24 -2.20
CA ASP A 84 15.11 -14.22 -2.12
C ASP A 84 14.79 -15.46 -2.96
N SER A 85 15.59 -16.52 -2.82
CA SER A 85 15.40 -17.76 -3.58
C SER A 85 14.13 -18.54 -3.22
N THR A 86 13.48 -18.23 -2.10
CA THR A 86 12.29 -18.93 -1.60
C THR A 86 11.00 -18.22 -1.95
N GLY A 87 11.02 -16.88 -2.02
CA GLY A 87 9.82 -16.13 -2.37
C GLY A 87 9.93 -14.61 -2.19
N ILE A 88 8.77 -14.02 -1.93
CA ILE A 88 8.58 -12.58 -1.69
C ILE A 88 8.01 -12.38 -0.30
N THR A 89 8.58 -11.46 0.49
CA THR A 89 7.97 -11.01 1.76
C THR A 89 7.67 -9.53 1.67
N ASP A 90 6.38 -9.18 1.59
CA ASP A 90 5.93 -7.78 1.58
C ASP A 90 5.66 -7.30 3.00
N ASN A 91 6.33 -6.23 3.42
CA ASN A 91 5.99 -5.45 4.60
C ASN A 91 5.53 -4.04 4.23
N SER A 92 5.45 -3.68 2.95
CA SER A 92 5.15 -2.33 2.47
C SER A 92 3.64 -2.07 2.38
N SER A 93 2.84 -3.11 2.16
CA SER A 93 1.38 -3.00 2.06
C SER A 93 0.66 -3.03 3.41
N LEU A 94 -0.49 -2.34 3.47
CA LEU A 94 -1.45 -2.48 4.56
C LEU A 94 -2.08 -3.87 4.61
N LEU A 95 -2.12 -4.58 3.47
CA LEU A 95 -2.65 -5.93 3.31
C LEU A 95 -1.54 -6.98 3.26
N SER A 96 -0.34 -6.67 3.77
CA SER A 96 0.77 -7.63 3.88
C SER A 96 0.29 -8.97 4.49
N VAL A 97 0.59 -10.06 3.77
CA VAL A 97 0.27 -11.46 4.12
C VAL A 97 1.48 -12.22 4.66
N GLY A 98 2.65 -11.58 4.72
CA GLY A 98 3.91 -12.24 5.07
C GLY A 98 4.64 -12.77 3.85
N HIS A 99 5.25 -13.96 4.00
CA HIS A 99 6.03 -14.62 2.95
C HIS A 99 5.11 -15.33 1.95
N ILE A 100 5.38 -15.12 0.67
CA ILE A 100 4.69 -15.70 -0.48
C ILE A 100 5.74 -16.56 -1.23
N PRO A 101 5.67 -17.89 -1.13
CA PRO A 101 6.60 -18.78 -1.84
C PRO A 101 6.49 -18.63 -3.36
N TRP A 102 7.61 -18.77 -4.09
CA TRP A 102 7.58 -18.69 -5.55
C TRP A 102 6.69 -19.74 -6.21
N GLU A 103 6.59 -20.92 -5.62
CA GLU A 103 5.71 -22.02 -6.08
C GLU A 103 4.23 -21.66 -6.08
N GLU A 104 3.82 -20.68 -5.26
CA GLU A 104 2.44 -20.20 -5.20
C GLU A 104 2.19 -19.01 -6.13
N VAL A 105 3.26 -18.41 -6.69
CA VAL A 105 3.15 -17.26 -7.59
C VAL A 105 2.88 -17.77 -9.01
N LYS A 106 1.73 -17.39 -9.54
CA LYS A 106 1.33 -17.67 -10.92
C LYS A 106 1.92 -16.64 -11.89
N LYS A 107 1.86 -15.36 -11.54
CA LYS A 107 2.26 -14.25 -12.40
C LYS A 107 2.51 -12.98 -11.59
N ILE A 108 3.46 -12.18 -12.06
CA ILE A 108 3.72 -10.84 -11.55
C ILE A 108 3.34 -9.83 -12.63
N ALA A 109 2.38 -8.97 -12.32
CA ALA A 109 1.92 -7.91 -13.23
C ALA A 109 2.18 -6.53 -12.62
N GLY A 110 2.58 -5.59 -13.47
CA GLY A 110 2.66 -4.18 -13.09
C GLY A 110 1.39 -3.47 -13.55
N ASN A 111 0.66 -2.82 -12.64
CA ASN A 111 -0.51 -2.02 -12.98
C ASN A 111 -0.42 -0.64 -12.36
N LYS A 112 -0.97 0.35 -13.07
CA LYS A 112 -1.32 1.65 -12.50
C LYS A 112 -2.80 1.61 -12.13
N VAL A 113 -3.09 1.67 -10.84
CA VAL A 113 -4.47 1.78 -10.35
C VAL A 113 -4.65 3.18 -9.79
N SER A 114 -5.56 3.96 -10.38
CA SER A 114 -5.84 5.35 -9.98
C SER A 114 -4.58 6.24 -9.91
N GLY A 115 -3.65 6.09 -10.86
CA GLY A 115 -2.41 6.86 -10.92
C GLY A 115 -1.32 6.41 -9.95
N GLN A 116 -1.54 5.36 -9.16
CA GLN A 116 -0.54 4.77 -8.28
C GLN A 116 0.03 3.48 -8.87
N ASP A 117 1.35 3.33 -8.75
CA ASP A 117 2.10 2.17 -9.22
C ASP A 117 2.00 1.01 -8.23
N PHE A 118 1.38 -0.09 -8.66
CA PHE A 118 1.23 -1.32 -7.89
C PHE A 118 1.77 -2.52 -8.66
N LEU A 119 2.40 -3.43 -7.91
CA LEU A 119 2.70 -4.77 -8.39
C LEU A 119 1.61 -5.72 -7.89
N LEU A 120 0.94 -6.37 -8.82
CA LEU A 120 0.00 -7.46 -8.55
C LEU A 120 0.75 -8.77 -8.56
N ILE A 121 0.61 -9.52 -7.47
CA ILE A 121 1.12 -10.88 -7.37
C ILE A 121 -0.08 -11.82 -7.53
N GLU A 122 -0.26 -12.37 -8.73
CA GLU A 122 -1.26 -13.40 -8.96
C GLU A 122 -0.73 -14.71 -8.37
N VAL A 123 -1.58 -15.39 -7.60
CA VAL A 123 -1.26 -16.61 -6.86
C VAL A 123 -2.22 -17.73 -7.22
N GLU A 124 -1.80 -18.97 -7.04
CA GLU A 124 -2.60 -20.15 -7.39
C GLU A 124 -3.89 -20.27 -6.56
N ASP A 125 -3.84 -19.96 -5.26
CA ASP A 125 -5.01 -19.93 -4.37
C ASP A 125 -5.21 -18.53 -3.78
N PRO A 126 -5.96 -17.63 -4.45
CA PRO A 126 -6.29 -16.32 -3.93
C PRO A 126 -7.07 -16.34 -2.61
N VAL A 127 -7.92 -17.35 -2.39
CA VAL A 127 -8.79 -17.43 -1.21
C VAL A 127 -7.94 -17.65 0.05
N LYS A 128 -6.92 -18.51 -0.03
CA LYS A 128 -5.91 -18.68 1.03
C LYS A 128 -5.34 -17.34 1.49
N TYR A 129 -4.92 -16.48 0.57
CA TYR A 129 -4.29 -15.20 0.91
C TYR A 129 -5.28 -14.14 1.42
N ILE A 130 -6.55 -14.24 1.04
CA ILE A 130 -7.64 -13.46 1.64
C ILE A 130 -7.84 -13.89 3.11
N ASP A 131 -7.86 -15.20 3.37
CA ASP A 131 -8.13 -15.75 4.71
C ASP A 131 -6.98 -15.57 5.70
N LEU A 132 -5.73 -15.45 5.21
CA LEU A 132 -4.56 -15.06 6.02
C LEU A 132 -4.73 -13.67 6.66
N GLN A 133 -5.63 -12.82 6.17
CA GLN A 133 -5.90 -11.53 6.78
C GLN A 133 -6.57 -11.68 8.15
N LYS A 134 -5.86 -11.23 9.20
CA LYS A 134 -6.33 -11.31 10.60
C LYS A 134 -7.56 -10.45 10.90
N SER A 135 -7.75 -9.34 10.18
CA SER A 135 -8.85 -8.41 10.39
C SER A 135 -9.97 -8.65 9.38
N THR A 136 -11.22 -8.63 9.85
CA THR A 136 -12.41 -8.74 9.00
C THR A 136 -12.47 -7.63 7.95
N LEU A 137 -12.06 -6.41 8.30
CA LEU A 137 -11.97 -5.29 7.36
C LEU A 137 -10.91 -5.57 6.29
N LYS A 138 -9.71 -6.01 6.68
CA LYS A 138 -8.64 -6.34 5.73
C LYS A 138 -9.04 -7.48 4.79
N ARG A 139 -9.72 -8.51 5.30
CA ARG A 139 -10.26 -9.61 4.48
C ARG A 139 -11.24 -9.12 3.44
N LYS A 140 -12.18 -8.24 3.82
CA LYS A 140 -13.13 -7.62 2.89
C LYS A 140 -12.42 -6.80 1.81
N ILE A 141 -11.43 -5.99 2.18
CA ILE A 141 -10.64 -5.20 1.22
C ILE A 141 -9.86 -6.13 0.27
N ALA A 142 -9.20 -7.17 0.78
CA ALA A 142 -8.47 -8.14 -0.04
C ALA A 142 -9.41 -8.88 -1.02
N ALA A 143 -10.61 -9.28 -0.57
CA ALA A 143 -11.62 -9.90 -1.43
C ALA A 143 -12.14 -8.94 -2.52
N LEU A 144 -12.37 -7.67 -2.18
CA LEU A 144 -12.77 -6.65 -3.15
C LEU A 144 -11.67 -6.40 -4.18
N ASN A 145 -10.41 -6.33 -3.73
CA ASN A 145 -9.30 -6.15 -4.65
C ASN A 145 -9.17 -7.35 -5.61
N HIS A 146 -9.29 -8.57 -5.09
CA HIS A 146 -9.28 -9.77 -5.93
C HIS A 146 -10.43 -9.76 -6.95
N LYS A 147 -11.64 -9.41 -6.53
CA LYS A 147 -12.79 -9.27 -7.42
C LYS A 147 -12.58 -8.22 -8.52
N ASN A 148 -11.97 -7.08 -8.18
CA ASN A 148 -11.87 -5.94 -9.09
C ASN A 148 -10.64 -5.97 -10.00
N TYR A 149 -9.51 -6.54 -9.54
CA TYR A 149 -8.26 -6.55 -10.30
C TYR A 149 -7.54 -7.90 -10.35
N GLY A 150 -8.17 -8.98 -9.91
CA GLY A 150 -7.71 -10.36 -10.16
C GLY A 150 -6.73 -10.93 -9.13
N SER A 151 -6.23 -10.14 -8.17
CA SER A 151 -5.37 -10.64 -7.08
C SER A 151 -5.75 -10.02 -5.74
N PRO A 152 -5.59 -10.69 -4.60
CA PRO A 152 -5.71 -10.08 -3.28
C PRO A 152 -4.41 -9.40 -2.81
N ILE A 153 -3.28 -9.62 -3.51
CA ILE A 153 -1.95 -9.19 -3.10
C ILE A 153 -1.46 -8.04 -3.99
N TYR A 154 -1.24 -6.88 -3.35
CA TYR A 154 -0.72 -5.68 -3.99
C TYR A 154 0.46 -5.16 -3.21
N ILE A 155 1.55 -4.93 -3.91
CA ILE A 155 2.76 -4.34 -3.36
C ILE A 155 2.85 -2.89 -3.88
N PRO A 156 2.57 -1.88 -3.04
CA PRO A 156 2.70 -0.49 -3.42
C PRO A 156 4.18 -0.10 -3.59
N ALA A 157 4.54 0.37 -4.78
CA ALA A 157 5.90 0.89 -5.00
C ALA A 157 6.10 2.29 -4.35
N SER A 158 5.02 3.00 -4.06
CA SER A 158 5.04 4.33 -3.45
C SER A 158 5.64 4.35 -2.03
N THR A 159 5.58 3.24 -1.31
CA THR A 159 6.16 3.09 0.04
C THR A 159 7.60 2.57 0.03
N LEU A 160 8.08 2.07 -1.10
CA LEU A 160 9.42 1.50 -1.26
C LEU A 160 10.43 2.58 -1.66
N GLU A 161 11.69 2.40 -1.28
CA GLU A 161 12.78 3.29 -1.66
C GLU A 161 13.09 3.23 -3.16
N TRP A 162 13.03 2.03 -3.75
CA TRP A 162 13.28 1.83 -5.17
C TRP A 162 12.13 2.37 -6.04
N SER A 163 12.43 2.65 -7.31
CA SER A 163 11.42 2.98 -8.32
C SER A 163 10.57 1.76 -8.66
N PHE A 164 9.34 1.99 -9.11
CA PHE A 164 8.44 0.93 -9.55
C PHE A 164 9.11 -0.02 -10.57
N ASP A 165 9.76 0.53 -11.59
CA ASP A 165 10.41 -0.28 -12.63
C ASP A 165 11.54 -1.14 -12.07
N LYS A 166 12.32 -0.60 -11.13
CA LYS A 166 13.40 -1.36 -10.50
C LYS A 166 12.85 -2.51 -9.64
N VAL A 167 11.83 -2.26 -8.83
CA VAL A 167 11.17 -3.33 -8.04
C VAL A 167 10.56 -4.38 -8.96
N ARG A 168 9.85 -3.94 -10.01
CA ARG A 168 9.23 -4.83 -11.01
C ARG A 168 10.26 -5.71 -11.70
N PHE A 169 11.35 -5.12 -12.19
CA PHE A 169 12.42 -5.84 -12.86
C PHE A 169 13.03 -6.88 -11.95
N THR A 170 13.38 -6.51 -10.71
CA THR A 170 13.97 -7.43 -9.73
C THR A 170 13.05 -8.62 -9.42
N LEU A 171 11.75 -8.38 -9.22
CA LEU A 171 10.80 -9.46 -8.98
C LEU A 171 10.66 -10.40 -10.18
N LEU A 172 10.55 -9.85 -11.39
CA LEU A 172 10.43 -10.66 -12.60
C LEU A 172 11.69 -11.48 -12.87
N GLU A 173 12.87 -10.94 -12.58
CA GLU A 173 14.14 -11.63 -12.72
C GLU A 173 14.22 -12.83 -11.76
N HIS A 174 13.91 -12.63 -10.47
CA HIS A 174 13.93 -13.70 -9.48
C HIS A 174 12.91 -14.79 -9.78
N PHE A 175 11.71 -14.39 -10.19
CA PHE A 175 10.68 -15.35 -10.57
C PHE A 175 11.08 -16.17 -11.81
N ARG A 176 11.72 -15.54 -12.80
CA ARG A 176 12.24 -16.25 -13.98
C ARG A 176 13.36 -17.22 -13.60
N GLN A 177 14.28 -16.82 -12.72
CA GLN A 177 15.35 -17.69 -12.22
C GLN A 177 14.79 -18.90 -11.47
N TYR A 178 13.73 -18.71 -10.68
CA TYR A 178 13.01 -19.81 -10.04
C TYR A 178 12.43 -20.76 -11.09
N GLN A 179 11.69 -20.24 -12.08
CA GLN A 179 11.09 -21.04 -13.14
C GLN A 179 12.13 -21.85 -13.95
N SER A 180 13.29 -21.27 -14.26
CA SER A 180 14.35 -21.96 -15.01
C SER A 180 15.03 -23.08 -14.22
N ARG A 181 14.93 -23.09 -12.89
CA ARG A 181 15.48 -24.17 -12.03
C ARG A 181 14.52 -25.34 -11.88
N GLN A 182 13.25 -25.17 -12.27
CA GLN A 182 12.22 -26.22 -12.23
C GLN A 182 12.09 -26.98 -13.56
N LEU A 183 12.78 -26.51 -14.61
CA LEU A 183 12.92 -27.15 -15.93
C LEU A 183 14.18 -28.02 -15.95
#